data_AF-A0A534PD83-F1
#
_entry.id   AF-A0A534PD83-F1
#
_cell.length_a   1.000
_cell.length_b   1.000
_cell.length_c   1.000
_cell.angle_alpha   90.00
_cell.angle_beta   90.00
_cell.angle_gamma   90.00
#
_symmetry.space_group_name_H-M   'P 1'
#
loop_
_entity.id
_entity.type
_entity.pdbx_description
1 polymer ?
#
loop_
_entity_poly.entity_id
_entity_poly.type
_entity_poly.pdbx_seq_one_letter_code
_entity_poly.pdbx_strand_id
1 'polypeptide(L)' 'MASVRPAASVVLVRPDGRVYWVRRGEQLRFSAGFYAFPGGGVDLDDAAVPLKNAERLDAD' A
#
# COMPACT_ATOMS: atom_id res chain seq x y z
N MET A 1 15.12 12.21 -16.59
CA MET A 1 14.95 10.76 -16.39
C MET A 1 13.93 10.54 -15.29
N ALA A 2 12.96 9.65 -15.49
CA ALA A 2 12.01 9.30 -14.41
C ALA A 2 12.75 8.50 -13.34
N SER A 3 12.66 8.90 -12.07
CA SER A 3 13.20 8.11 -10.96
C SER A 3 12.17 7.08 -10.51
N VAL A 4 12.60 5.85 -10.28
CA VAL A 4 11.76 4.84 -9.60
C VAL A 4 11.70 5.24 -8.13
N ARG A 5 10.49 5.25 -7.56
CA ARG A 5 10.26 5.57 -6.14
C ARG A 5 9.77 4.31 -5.44
N PRO A 6 10.40 3.88 -4.33
CA PRO A 6 9.87 2.80 -3.49
C PRO A 6 8.45 3.12 -3.03
N ALA A 7 7.57 2.14 -3.10
CA ALA A 7 6.17 2.26 -2.74
C ALA A 7 5.67 0.91 -2.21
N ALA A 8 4.67 0.96 -1.33
CA ALA A 8 4.00 -0.22 -0.80
C ALA A 8 2.49 -0.10 -1.01
N SER A 9 1.82 -1.25 -1.14
CA SER A 9 0.37 -1.34 -1.21
C SER A 9 -0.13 -2.49 -0.35
N VAL A 10 -1.29 -2.31 0.27
CA VAL A 10 -1.92 -3.25 1.19
C VAL A 10 -3.21 -3.75 0.57
N VAL A 11 -3.28 -5.06 0.32
CA VAL A 11 -4.50 -5.72 -0.13
C VAL A 11 -5.21 -6.30 1.09
N LEU A 12 -6.26 -5.62 1.54
CA LEU A 12 -7.10 -6.13 2.62
C LEU A 12 -8.10 -7.12 2.05
N VAL A 13 -8.00 -8.38 2.49
CA VAL A 13 -8.85 -9.49 2.02
C VAL A 13 -9.72 -9.99 3.18
N ARG A 14 -11.02 -10.14 2.94
CA ARG A 14 -11.93 -10.82 3.86
C ARG A 14 -11.86 -12.33 3.68
N PRO A 15 -12.25 -13.15 4.68
CA PRO A 15 -12.26 -14.62 4.56
C PRO A 15 -13.06 -15.16 3.36
N ASP A 16 -14.04 -14.40 2.86
CA ASP A 16 -14.84 -14.75 1.68
C ASP A 16 -14.27 -14.21 0.35
N GLY A 17 -13.02 -13.76 0.35
CA GLY A 17 -12.30 -13.33 -0.85
C GLY A 17 -12.59 -11.90 -1.32
N ARG A 18 -13.49 -11.17 -0.67
CA ARG A 18 -13.72 -9.75 -1.01
C ARG A 18 -12.50 -8.90 -0.62
N VAL A 19 -12.15 -7.95 -1.50
CA VAL A 19 -11.02 -7.04 -1.30
C VAL A 19 -11.48 -5.60 -1.08
N TYR A 20 -10.73 -4.84 -0.28
CA TYR A 20 -10.96 -3.41 -0.12
C TYR A 20 -10.04 -2.59 -1.03
N TRP A 21 -10.65 -1.73 -1.83
CA TRP A 21 -10.00 -0.73 -2.67
C TRP A 21 -10.72 0.61 -2.54
N VAL A 22 -10.04 1.69 -2.89
CA VAL A 22 -10.54 3.06 -2.83
C VAL A 22 -10.66 3.64 -4.23
N ARG A 23 -11.64 4.51 -4.46
CA ARG A 23 -11.64 5.41 -5.63
C ARG A 23 -10.86 6.66 -5.26
N ARG A 24 -9.80 6.95 -6.01
CA ARG A 24 -8.97 8.13 -5.83
C ARG A 24 -9.75 9.40 -6.21
N GLY A 25 -9.53 10.48 -5.47
CA GLY A 25 -10.21 11.75 -5.70
C GLY A 25 -10.00 12.31 -7.12
N GLU A 26 -11.03 12.92 -7.68
CA GLU A 26 -11.04 13.41 -9.08
C GLU A 26 -10.06 14.58 -9.31
N GLN A 27 -9.72 15.31 -8.26
CA GLN A 27 -8.85 16.50 -8.30
C GLN A 27 -7.35 16.17 -8.23
N LEU A 28 -6.96 14.89 -8.23
CA LEU A 28 -5.54 14.49 -8.16
C LEU A 28 -4.84 14.69 -9.52
N ARG A 29 -3.60 15.21 -9.49
CA ARG A 29 -2.79 15.41 -10.70
C ARG A 29 -2.36 14.11 -11.39
N PHE A 30 -2.36 12.99 -10.67
CA PHE A 30 -1.93 11.68 -11.15
C PHE A 30 -2.95 10.61 -10.75
N SER A 31 -3.41 9.83 -11.73
CA SER A 31 -4.38 8.75 -11.57
C SER A 31 -5.63 9.17 -10.77
N ALA A 32 -6.20 10.33 -11.11
CA ALA A 32 -7.52 10.73 -10.61
C ALA A 32 -8.59 9.73 -11.05
N GLY A 33 -9.58 9.46 -10.19
CA GLY A 33 -10.69 8.56 -10.47
C GLY A 33 -10.35 7.06 -10.51
N PHE A 34 -9.07 6.69 -10.43
CA PHE A 34 -8.65 5.28 -10.43
C PHE A 34 -9.11 4.57 -9.15
N TYR A 35 -9.54 3.31 -9.31
CA TYR A 35 -9.59 2.39 -8.18
C TYR A 35 -8.18 1.87 -7.88
N ALA A 36 -7.79 1.91 -6.62
CA ALA A 36 -6.48 1.44 -6.16
C ALA A 36 -6.61 0.80 -4.78
N PHE A 37 -5.71 -0.12 -4.45
CA PHE A 37 -5.55 -0.57 -3.07
C PHE A 37 -4.91 0.54 -2.22
N PRO A 38 -5.21 0.61 -0.91
CA PRO A 38 -4.48 1.48 0.00
C PRO A 38 -2.97 1.31 -0.15
N GLY A 39 -2.22 2.42 -0.12
CA GLY A 39 -0.79 2.40 -0.35
C GLY A 39 -0.25 3.79 -0.68
N GLY A 40 1.05 3.85 -0.94
CA GLY A 40 1.76 5.10 -1.20
C GLY A 40 3.27 4.89 -1.34
N GLY A 41 4.00 6.00 -1.45
CA GLY A 41 5.45 5.98 -1.34
C GLY A 41 5.87 5.56 0.06
N VAL A 42 6.96 4.80 0.15
CA VAL A 42 7.58 4.41 1.43
C VAL A 42 8.19 5.65 2.08
N ASP A 43 7.97 5.82 3.38
CA ASP A 43 8.70 6.77 4.21
C ASP A 43 10.03 6.14 4.68
N LEU A 44 11.08 6.95 4.84
CA LEU A 44 12.38 6.44 5.28
C LEU A 44 12.31 5.82 6.69
N ASP A 45 11.42 6.32 7.54
CA ASP A 45 11.26 5.85 8.91
C ASP A 45 10.38 4.59 9.01
N ASP A 46 9.75 4.14 7.91
CA ASP A 46 8.94 2.92 7.89
C ASP A 46 9.74 1.68 8.37
N ALA A 47 11.04 1.63 8.05
CA ALA A 47 11.94 0.53 8.41
C ALA A 47 12.21 0.44 9.93
N ALA A 48 11.98 1.52 10.68
CA ALA A 48 12.21 1.56 12.13
C ALA A 48 10.96 1.19 12.94
N VAL A 49 9.80 1.01 12.29
CA VAL A 49 8.53 0.74 12.98
C VAL A 49 8.57 -0.66 13.61
N PRO A 50 8.48 -0.78 14.95
CA PRO A 50 8.46 -2.08 15.60
C PRO A 50 7.14 -2.79 15.29
N LEU A 51 7.22 -3.94 14.64
CA LEU A 51 6.05 -4.74 14.28
C LEU A 51 5.68 -5.69 15.43
N LYS A 52 4.40 -5.71 15.80
CA LYS A 52 3.84 -6.71 16.72
C LYS A 52 3.31 -7.90 15.93
N ASN A 53 3.38 -9.11 16.51
CA ASN A 53 2.91 -10.36 15.87
C ASN A 53 3.58 -10.60 14.50
N ALA A 54 4.84 -10.18 14.39
CA ALA A 54 5.65 -10.29 13.19
C ALA A 54 6.45 -11.60 13.13
N GLU A 55 6.23 -12.54 14.04
CA GLU A 55 7.01 -13.80 14.12
C GLU A 55 6.88 -14.68 12.85
N ARG A 56 5.97 -14.31 11.93
CA ARG A 56 5.73 -14.97 10.65
C ARG A 56 6.08 -14.11 9.43
N LEU A 57 6.71 -12.95 9.61
CA LEU A 57 7.14 -12.08 8.50
C LEU A 57 8.51 -12.47 7.94
N ASP A 58 9.25 -13.33 8.65
CA ASP A 58 10.40 -14.03 8.11
C ASP A 58 9.86 -15.11 7.15
N ALA A 59 9.79 -14.78 5.86
CA ALA A 59 9.40 -15.71 4.82
C ALA A 59 10.58 -16.63 4.47
N ASP A 60 10.32 -17.94 4.40
CA ASP A 60 11.09 -18.89 3.58
C ASP A 60 11.16 -18.45 2.12
#